data_AF-A0A0L0M613-F1
#
_entry.id   AF-A0A0L0M613-F1
#
_cell.length_a   1.000
_cell.length_b   1.000
_cell.length_c   1.000
_cell.angle_alpha   90.00
_cell.angle_beta   90.00
_cell.angle_gamma   90.00
#
_symmetry.space_group_name_H-M   'P 1'
#
loop_
_entity.id
_entity.type
_entity.pdbx_description
1 polymer ?
#
loop_
_entity_poly.entity_id
_entity_poly.type
_entity_poly.pdbx_seq_one_letter_code
_entity_poly.pdbx_strand_id
1 'polypeptide(L)'
;MSLTVTIIAKLSGVEPHTARRACDMAAAFDGEVHASMPEEFTYGAGARCYALATIAALRPALFWGGLAAIAAVPILLLMKVLHG
;
A
#
# COMPACT_ATOMS: atom_id res chain seq x y z
N MET A 1 4.49 -11.35 -11.64
CA MET A 1 3.61 -10.34 -11.03
C MET A 1 3.76 -10.44 -9.52
N SER A 2 4.15 -9.35 -8.83
CA SER A 2 4.33 -9.36 -7.38
C SER A 2 2.98 -9.16 -6.68
N LEU A 3 2.72 -9.94 -5.62
CA LEU A 3 1.48 -9.84 -4.83
C LEU A 3 1.28 -8.43 -4.26
N THR A 4 2.37 -7.80 -3.80
CA THR A 4 2.38 -6.42 -3.29
C THR A 4 1.89 -5.42 -4.32
N VAL A 5 2.35 -5.52 -5.58
CA VAL A 5 1.93 -4.63 -6.67
C VAL A 5 0.43 -4.75 -6.93
N THR A 6 -0.09 -5.99 -6.96
CA THR A 6 -1.52 -6.23 -7.18
C THR A 6 -2.37 -5.65 -6.05
N ILE A 7 -1.97 -5.86 -4.79
CA ILE A 7 -2.69 -5.33 -3.63
C ILE A 7 -2.69 -3.80 -3.65
N ILE A 8 -1.52 -3.17 -3.86
CA ILE A 8 -1.40 -1.71 -3.89
C ILE A 8 -2.24 -1.11 -5.03
N ALA A 9 -2.21 -1.72 -6.22
CA ALA A 9 -3.04 -1.29 -7.35
C ALA A 9 -4.54 -1.29 -6.98
N LYS A 10 -5.00 -2.38 -6.36
CA LYS A 10 -6.41 -2.53 -5.94
C LYS A 10 -6.79 -1.54 -4.84
N LEU A 11 -5.98 -1.39 -3.80
CA LEU A 11 -6.26 -0.47 -2.69
C LEU A 11 -6.24 0.99 -3.10
N SER A 12 -5.39 1.34 -4.07
CA SER A 12 -5.23 2.73 -4.54
C SER A 12 -6.19 3.09 -5.67
N GLY A 13 -6.79 2.10 -6.34
CA GLY A 13 -7.65 2.30 -7.51
C GLY A 13 -6.87 2.72 -8.75
N VAL A 14 -5.64 2.21 -8.93
CA VAL A 14 -4.79 2.50 -10.10
C VAL A 14 -4.51 1.24 -10.91
N GLU A 15 -4.05 1.43 -12.14
CA GLU A 15 -3.65 0.34 -13.03
C GLU A 15 -2.40 -0.39 -12.46
N PRO A 16 -2.26 -1.72 -12.62
CA PRO A 16 -1.12 -2.47 -12.08
C PRO A 16 0.26 -1.98 -12.57
N HIS A 17 0.34 -1.41 -13.76
CA HIS A 17 1.58 -0.84 -14.29
C HIS A 17 2.01 0.41 -13.50
N THR A 18 1.06 1.26 -13.10
CA THR A 18 1.30 2.45 -12.27
C THR A 18 1.79 2.04 -10.88
N ALA A 19 1.16 1.01 -10.29
CA ALA A 19 1.59 0.48 -8.99
C ALA A 19 2.98 -0.15 -9.04
N ARG A 20 3.32 -0.84 -10.14
CA ARG A 20 4.66 -1.38 -10.33
C ARG A 20 5.71 -0.27 -10.38
N ARG A 21 5.46 0.79 -11.17
CA ARG A 21 6.35 1.95 -11.23
C ARG A 21 6.53 2.61 -9.88
N ALA A 22 5.47 2.75 -9.09
CA ALA A 22 5.54 3.29 -7.74
C ALA A 22 6.41 2.41 -6.81
N CYS A 23 6.27 1.07 -6.87
CA CYS A 23 7.11 0.15 -6.11
C CYS A 23 8.59 0.19 -6.53
N ASP A 24 8.86 0.20 -7.84
CA ASP A 24 10.22 0.27 -8.36
C ASP A 24 10.89 1.59 -7.94
N MET A 25 10.13 2.69 -7.97
CA MET A 25 10.58 4.00 -7.51
C MET A 25 10.83 4.04 -6.00
N ALA A 26 9.90 3.53 -5.20
CA ALA A 26 10.06 3.47 -3.75
C ALA A 26 11.27 2.62 -3.32
N ALA A 27 11.54 1.53 -4.05
CA ALA A 27 12.73 0.71 -3.84
C ALA A 27 14.01 1.40 -4.28
N ALA A 28 13.98 2.17 -5.37
CA ALA A 28 15.15 2.89 -5.86
C ALA A 28 15.58 4.05 -4.94
N PHE A 29 14.65 4.65 -4.20
CA PHE A 29 14.94 5.78 -3.33
C PHE A 29 15.34 5.39 -1.90
N ASP A 30 15.26 4.13 -1.48
CA ASP A 30 15.67 3.63 -0.16
C ASP A 30 15.22 4.50 1.05
N GLY A 31 14.14 5.27 0.89
CA GLY A 31 13.59 6.13 1.95
C GLY A 31 13.94 7.61 1.83
N GLU A 32 14.58 8.05 0.74
CA GLU A 32 14.67 9.46 0.39
C GLU A 32 13.32 10.01 -0.09
N VAL A 33 12.52 10.49 0.85
CA VAL A 33 11.19 11.07 0.61
C VAL A 33 11.27 12.44 -0.09
N HIS A 34 12.45 13.04 -0.18
CA HIS A 34 12.67 14.40 -0.74
C HIS A 34 13.16 14.42 -2.20
N ALA A 35 13.30 13.26 -2.85
CA ALA A 35 13.57 13.25 -4.29
C ALA A 35 12.35 13.79 -5.05
N SER A 36 12.57 14.58 -6.10
CA SER A 36 11.52 15.21 -6.90
C SER A 36 10.48 14.17 -7.35
N MET A 37 9.32 14.19 -6.69
CA MET A 37 8.26 13.22 -6.91
C MET A 37 7.55 13.53 -8.24
N PRO A 38 7.39 12.56 -9.15
CA PRO A 38 6.68 12.80 -10.40
C PRO A 38 5.23 13.28 -10.15
N GLU A 39 4.74 14.22 -10.97
CA GLU A 39 3.40 14.81 -10.81
C GLU A 39 2.27 13.75 -10.75
N GLU A 40 2.44 12.63 -11.45
CA GLU A 40 1.49 11.51 -11.46
C GLU A 40 1.25 10.91 -10.06
N PHE A 41 2.19 11.07 -9.14
CA PHE A 41 2.08 10.58 -7.76
C PHE A 41 1.84 11.71 -6.76
N THR A 42 1.79 12.98 -7.16
CA THR A 42 1.61 14.08 -6.21
C THR A 42 0.18 14.15 -5.66
N TYR A 43 -0.83 13.76 -6.45
CA TYR A 43 -2.24 13.89 -6.07
C TYR A 43 -3.07 12.62 -6.35
N GLY A 44 -4.22 12.52 -5.66
CA GLY A 44 -5.27 11.54 -5.98
C GLY A 44 -4.90 10.07 -5.74
N ALA A 45 -5.22 9.22 -6.72
CA ALA A 45 -4.97 7.77 -6.66
C ALA A 45 -3.47 7.43 -6.74
N GLY A 46 -2.69 8.20 -7.50
CA GLY A 46 -1.24 8.04 -7.60
C GLY A 46 -0.54 8.31 -6.26
N ALA A 47 -0.92 9.37 -5.55
CA ALA A 47 -0.36 9.68 -4.23
C ALA A 47 -0.54 8.55 -3.22
N ARG A 48 -1.75 7.97 -3.15
CA ARG A 48 -2.05 6.82 -2.29
C ARG A 48 -1.22 5.60 -2.68
N CYS A 49 -1.10 5.36 -3.99
CA CYS A 49 -0.29 4.27 -4.52
C CYS A 49 1.18 4.38 -4.12
N TYR A 50 1.77 5.56 -4.26
CA TYR A 50 3.17 5.79 -3.89
C TYR A 50 3.39 5.71 -2.38
N ALA A 51 2.48 6.24 -1.57
CA ALA A 51 2.55 6.13 -0.12
C ALA A 51 2.54 4.65 0.32
N LEU A 52 1.62 3.84 -0.22
CA LEU A 52 1.56 2.41 0.07
C LEU A 52 2.82 1.66 -0.41
N ALA A 53 3.33 2.00 -1.59
CA ALA A 53 4.57 1.43 -2.12
C ALA A 53 5.78 1.74 -1.21
N THR A 54 5.87 2.97 -0.72
CA THR A 54 6.93 3.42 0.21
C THR A 54 6.84 2.68 1.54
N ILE A 55 5.63 2.52 2.11
CA ILE A 55 5.44 1.76 3.34
C ILE A 55 5.80 0.29 3.13
N ALA A 56 5.40 -0.30 2.00
CA ALA A 56 5.72 -1.69 1.67
C ALA A 56 7.23 -1.92 1.50
N ALA A 57 7.96 -0.95 0.97
CA ALA A 57 9.41 -1.02 0.79
C ALA A 57 10.17 -0.82 2.12
N LEU A 58 9.88 0.27 2.85
CA LEU A 58 10.66 0.66 4.02
C LEU A 58 10.24 -0.05 5.31
N ARG A 59 8.95 -0.37 5.43
CA ARG A 59 8.34 -0.90 6.65
C ARG A 59 7.36 -2.02 6.32
N PRO A 60 7.82 -3.14 5.75
CA PRO A 60 6.96 -4.24 5.30
C PRO A 60 6.08 -4.79 6.44
N ALA A 61 6.59 -4.80 7.68
CA ALA A 61 5.82 -5.22 8.85
C ALA A 61 4.56 -4.35 9.09
N LEU A 62 4.65 -3.03 8.87
CA LEU A 62 3.50 -2.13 9.01
C LEU A 62 2.51 -2.30 7.85
N PHE A 63 3.01 -2.50 6.63
CA PHE A 63 2.15 -2.76 5.46
C PHE A 63 1.32 -4.03 5.65
N TRP A 64 1.98 -5.16 5.94
CA TRP A 64 1.30 -6.45 6.12
C TRP A 64 0.48 -6.50 7.42
N GLY A 65 0.97 -5.88 8.49
CA GLY A 65 0.22 -5.77 9.75
C GLY A 65 -1.08 -4.97 9.58
N GLY A 66 -1.02 -3.83 8.87
CA GLY A 66 -2.21 -3.05 8.53
C GLY A 66 -3.19 -3.82 7.66
N LEU A 67 -2.68 -4.55 6.66
CA LEU A 67 -3.53 -5.40 5.82
C LEU A 67 -4.21 -6.54 6.61
N ALA A 68 -3.48 -7.18 7.52
CA ALA A 68 -4.03 -8.20 8.40
C ALA A 68 -5.09 -7.61 9.33
N ALA A 69 -4.89 -6.41 9.85
CA ALA A 69 -5.87 -5.73 10.70
C ALA A 69 -7.19 -5.43 9.96
N ILE A 70 -7.13 -5.06 8.67
CA ILE A 70 -8.33 -4.85 7.84
C ILE A 70 -9.22 -6.11 7.79
N ALA A 71 -8.62 -7.30 7.78
CA ALA A 71 -9.36 -8.56 7.81
C ALA A 71 -9.70 -9.02 9.25
N ALA A 72 -8.78 -8.86 10.20
CA ALA A 72 -8.96 -9.33 11.57
C ALA A 72 -10.03 -8.54 12.33
N VAL A 73 -10.09 -7.23 12.17
CA VAL A 73 -11.08 -6.38 12.86
C VAL A 73 -12.53 -6.81 12.59
N PRO A 74 -13.00 -6.95 11.34
CA PRO A 74 -14.37 -7.40 11.10
C PRO A 74 -14.63 -8.82 11.59
N ILE A 75 -13.64 -9.72 11.54
CA ILE A 75 -13.77 -11.08 12.08
C ILE A 75 -13.93 -11.06 13.60
N LEU A 76 -13.11 -10.28 14.31
CA LEU A 76 -13.18 -10.14 15.76
C LEU A 76 -14.49 -9.48 16.20
N LEU A 77 -14.97 -8.48 15.46
CA LEU A 77 -16.28 -7.88 15.68
C LEU A 77 -17.40 -8.90 15.49
N LEU A 78 -17.36 -9.70 14.42
CA LEU A 78 -18.35 -10.75 14.17
C LEU A 78 -18.34 -11.83 15.27
N MET A 79 -17.15 -12.26 15.71
CA MET A 79 -17.03 -13.20 16.82
C MET A 79 -17.55 -12.63 18.14
N LYS A 80 -17.33 -11.32 18.38
CA LYS A 80 -17.88 -10.65 19.56
C LYS A 80 -19.41 -10.62 19.53
N VAL A 81 -20.01 -10.40 18.36
CA VAL A 81 -21.48 -10.45 18.18
C VAL A 81 -22.02 -11.87 18.33
N LEU A 82 -21.28 -12.89 17.91
CA LEU A 82 -21.72 -14.28 18.00
C LEU A 82 -21.61 -14.89 19.41
N HIS A 83 -20.64 -14.43 20.22
CA HIS A 83 -20.42 -14.89 21.59
C HIS A 83 -20.97 -13.94 22.66
N GLY A 84 -21.60 -12.84 22.28
CA GLY A 84 -22.23 -11.87 23.18
C GLY A 84 -23.74 -11.96 23.12
#